data_AF-A0A0Q5DG99-F1
#
_entry.id   AF-A0A0Q5DG99-F1
#
_cell.length_a   1.000
_cell.length_b   1.000
_cell.length_c   1.000
_cell.angle_alpha   90.00
_cell.angle_beta   90.00
_cell.angle_gamma   90.00
#
_symmetry.space_group_name_H-M   'P 1'
#
loop_
_entity.id
_entity.type
_entity.pdbx_description
1 polymer ?
#
loop_
_entity_poly.entity_id
_entity_poly.type
_entity_poly.pdbx_seq_one_letter_code
_entity_poly.pdbx_strand_id
1 'polypeptide(L)' 'MTFHNHNAYPLCRNRQEQVECVGEAMRRLGEGCTESDLKNSLGITSSELNDVADDARAYAVAASTYQRRVSVPAKRAA' A
#
# COMPACT_ATOMS: atom_id res chain seq x y z
N MET A 1 -11.21 -11.32 -12.23
CA MET A 1 -11.47 -10.87 -10.84
C MET A 1 -10.99 -9.43 -10.71
N THR A 2 -11.90 -8.47 -10.58
CA THR A 2 -11.52 -7.09 -10.28
C THR A 2 -12.32 -6.64 -9.09
N PHE A 3 -11.84 -6.98 -7.89
CA PHE A 3 -12.29 -6.36 -6.66
C PHE A 3 -11.72 -4.94 -6.63
N HIS A 4 -12.32 -4.02 -7.39
CA HIS A 4 -12.12 -2.60 -7.17
C HIS A 4 -12.84 -2.26 -5.86
N ASN A 5 -12.12 -2.35 -4.76
CA ASN A 5 -12.62 -1.94 -3.44
C ASN A 5 -12.59 -0.40 -3.36
N HIS A 6 -13.33 0.24 -4.26
CA HIS A 6 -13.60 1.68 -4.23
C HIS A 6 -14.25 1.98 -2.87
N ASN A 7 -13.56 2.69 -1.97
CA ASN A 7 -13.94 3.03 -0.58
C ASN A 7 -13.40 2.14 0.55
N ALA A 8 -12.24 1.50 0.39
CA ALA A 8 -11.57 0.90 1.55
C ALA A 8 -11.11 1.95 2.59
N TYR A 9 -10.75 3.17 2.15
CA TYR A 9 -10.21 4.21 3.02
C TYR A 9 -11.20 4.76 4.08
N PRO A 10 -12.45 5.14 3.75
CA PRO A 10 -13.41 5.63 4.73
C PRO A 10 -13.89 4.55 5.74
N LEU A 11 -13.53 3.28 5.52
CA LEU A 11 -13.80 2.20 6.47
C LEU A 11 -12.70 2.04 7.52
N CYS A 12 -11.52 2.62 7.30
CA CYS A 12 -10.40 2.61 8.23
C CYS A 12 -10.69 3.52 9.43
N ARG A 13 -10.80 2.92 10.63
CA ARG A 13 -11.20 3.66 11.84
C ARG A 13 -10.02 4.35 12.54
N ASN A 14 -8.79 3.92 12.26
CA ASN A 14 -7.58 4.41 12.89
C ASN A 14 -6.51 4.80 11.85
N ARG A 15 -5.60 5.70 12.23
CA ARG A 15 -4.48 6.14 11.37
C ARG A 15 -3.63 4.96 10.87
N GLN A 16 -3.44 3.94 11.70
CA GLN A 16 -2.68 2.75 11.33
C GLN A 16 -3.37 1.94 10.23
N GLU A 17 -4.68 1.72 10.32
CA GLU A 17 -5.45 1.04 9.27
C GLU A 17 -5.44 1.83 7.95
N GLN A 18 -5.49 3.17 8.04
CA GLN A 18 -5.40 4.05 6.86
C GLN A 18 -4.04 3.90 6.17
N VAL A 19 -2.95 3.90 6.95
CA VAL A 19 -1.58 3.67 6.47
C VAL A 19 -1.44 2.31 5.81
N GLU A 20 -1.97 1.25 6.43
CA GLU A 20 -1.93 -0.11 5.88
C GLU A 20 -2.73 -0.23 4.57
N CYS A 21 -3.92 0.38 4.50
CA CYS A 21 -4.74 0.40 3.30
C CYS A 21 -4.05 1.12 2.13
N VAL A 22 -3.47 2.30 2.39
CA VAL A 22 -2.75 3.07 1.37
C VAL A 22 -1.47 2.36 0.97
N GLY A 23 -0.72 1.81 1.92
CA GLY A 23 0.51 1.08 1.65
C GLY A 23 0.29 -0.21 0.86
N GLU A 24 -0.79 -0.94 1.14
CA GLU A 24 -1.24 -2.10 0.34
C GLU A 24 -1.64 -1.67 -1.09
N ALA A 25 -2.38 -0.58 -1.24
CA ALA A 25 -2.74 -0.06 -2.56
C ALA A 25 -1.50 0.37 -3.36
N MET A 26 -0.56 1.07 -2.73
CA MET A 26 0.73 1.43 -3.34
C MET A 26 1.50 0.18 -3.79
N ARG A 27 1.54 -0.87 -2.98
CA ARG A 27 2.13 -2.16 -3.36
C ARG A 27 1.46 -2.80 -4.56
N ARG A 28 0.12 -2.82 -4.58
CA ARG A 28 -0.67 -3.46 -5.67
C ARG A 28 -0.52 -2.70 -6.98
N LEU A 29 -0.46 -1.37 -6.93
CA LEU A 29 -0.27 -0.52 -8.09
C LEU A 29 1.18 -0.55 -8.59
N GLY A 30 2.16 -0.80 -7.71
CA GLY A 30 3.57 -0.98 -8.07
C GLY A 30 4.35 0.32 -8.30
N GLU A 31 5.57 0.19 -8.83
CA GLU A 31 6.41 1.34 -9.20
C GLU A 31 5.73 2.16 -10.30
N GLY A 32 5.36 3.41 -9.98
CA GLY A 32 4.62 4.31 -10.87
C GLY A 32 3.21 4.67 -10.41
N CYS A 33 2.75 4.12 -9.28
CA CYS A 33 1.51 4.52 -8.62
C CYS A 33 1.43 6.04 -8.43
N THR A 34 0.42 6.68 -9.04
CA THR A 34 0.17 8.12 -8.89
C THR A 34 -0.86 8.39 -7.79
N GLU A 35 -0.89 9.62 -7.25
CA GLU A 35 -1.97 10.02 -6.34
C GLU A 35 -3.37 9.80 -6.95
N SER A 36 -3.51 10.01 -8.25
CA SER A 36 -4.79 9.84 -8.95
C SER A 36 -5.25 8.38 -8.95
N ASP A 37 -4.33 7.43 -9.11
CA ASP A 37 -4.64 5.99 -9.03
C ASP A 37 -5.07 5.59 -7.63
N LEU A 38 -4.42 6.14 -6.59
CA LEU A 38 -4.79 5.90 -5.20
C LEU A 38 -6.15 6.52 -4.87
N LYS A 39 -6.39 7.76 -5.30
CA LYS A 39 -7.69 8.44 -5.16
C LYS A 39 -8.80 7.63 -5.81
N ASN A 40 -8.58 7.18 -7.04
CA ASN A 40 -9.57 6.40 -7.77
C ASN A 40 -9.79 5.02 -7.12
N SER A 41 -8.73 4.34 -6.70
CA SER A 41 -8.82 3.01 -6.09
C SER A 41 -9.41 3.01 -4.68
N LEU A 42 -9.08 3.99 -3.85
CA LEU A 42 -9.39 3.99 -2.42
C LEU A 42 -10.50 4.96 -2.02
N GLY A 43 -10.84 5.94 -2.87
CA GLY A 43 -11.77 7.01 -2.54
C GLY A 43 -11.22 8.03 -1.53
N ILE A 44 -9.89 8.10 -1.39
CA ILE A 44 -9.19 9.00 -0.46
C ILE A 44 -9.10 10.43 -0.99
N THR A 45 -9.13 11.45 -0.12
CA THR A 45 -8.86 12.85 -0.51
C THR A 45 -7.37 13.17 -0.54
N SER A 46 -6.98 14.26 -1.24
CA SER A 46 -5.58 14.72 -1.30
C SER A 46 -4.99 15.05 0.08
N SER A 47 -5.81 15.59 0.99
CA SER A 47 -5.40 15.96 2.35
C SER A 47 -5.15 14.73 3.20
N GLU A 48 -6.07 13.75 3.16
CA GLU A 48 -5.91 12.50 3.90
C GLU A 48 -4.72 11.70 3.37
N LEU A 49 -4.54 11.67 2.05
CA LEU A 49 -3.40 11.00 1.43
C LEU A 49 -2.08 11.60 1.89
N ASN A 50 -1.96 12.94 1.95
CA ASN A 50 -0.74 13.58 2.43
C ASN A 50 -0.45 13.30 3.91
N ASP A 51 -1.47 13.12 4.74
CA ASP A 51 -1.29 12.85 6.18
C ASP A 51 -0.69 11.46 6.44
N VAL A 52 -0.99 10.49 5.57
CA VAL A 52 -0.57 9.08 5.72
C VAL A 52 0.45 8.63 4.66
N ALA A 53 0.79 9.44 3.65
CA ALA A 53 1.61 9.03 2.52
C ALA A 53 3.03 8.58 2.92
N ASP A 54 3.65 9.28 3.86
CA ASP A 54 5.01 8.96 4.31
C ASP A 54 5.05 7.62 5.06
N ASP A 55 4.15 7.46 6.04
CA ASP A 55 3.95 6.22 6.78
C ASP A 55 3.55 5.05 5.85
N ALA A 56 2.66 5.29 4.88
CA ALA A 56 2.23 4.28 3.91
C ALA A 56 3.36 3.84 2.98
N ARG A 57 4.26 4.76 2.57
CA ARG A 57 5.48 4.42 1.84
C ARG A 57 6.42 3.58 2.69
N ALA A 58 6.63 3.96 3.95
CA ALA A 58 7.45 3.18 4.87
C ALA A 58 6.89 1.76 5.05
N TYR A 59 5.57 1.62 5.21
CA TYR A 59 4.89 0.33 5.24
C TYR A 59 5.09 -0.46 3.94
N ALA A 60 4.83 0.15 2.77
CA ALA A 60 4.98 -0.51 1.48
C ALA A 60 6.41 -1.00 1.22
N VAL A 61 7.43 -0.21 1.60
CA VAL A 61 8.85 -0.56 1.50
C VAL A 61 9.22 -1.67 2.48
N ALA A 62 8.86 -1.54 3.75
CA ALA A 62 9.14 -2.53 4.78
C ALA A 62 8.51 -3.88 4.43
N ALA A 63 7.27 -3.84 3.97
CA ALA A 63 6.49 -5.00 3.63
C ALA A 63 6.99 -5.63 2.30
N SER A 64 7.40 -4.84 1.30
CA SER A 64 8.09 -5.37 0.10
C SER A 64 9.45 -5.99 0.43
N THR A 65 10.19 -5.40 1.38
CA THR A 65 11.46 -5.95 1.90
C THR A 65 11.23 -7.27 2.62
N TYR A 66 10.15 -7.37 3.40
CA TYR A 66 9.73 -8.61 4.05
C TYR A 66 9.39 -9.69 3.02
N GLN A 67 8.61 -9.36 1.99
CA GLN A 67 8.31 -10.29 0.90
C GLN A 67 9.57 -10.75 0.17
N ARG A 68 10.51 -9.84 -0.11
CA ARG A 68 11.81 -10.19 -0.68
C ARG A 68 12.56 -11.18 0.20
N ARG A 69 12.58 -10.97 1.53
CA ARG A 69 13.24 -11.88 2.47
C ARG A 69 12.58 -13.26 2.54
N VAL A 70 11.25 -13.33 2.53
CA VAL A 70 10.51 -14.61 2.55
C VAL A 70 10.64 -15.34 1.21
N SER A 71 10.71 -14.61 0.10
CA SER A 71 10.83 -15.16 -1.26
C SER A 71 12.26 -15.38 -1.74
N VAL A 72 13.30 -15.21 -0.91
CA VAL A 72 14.61 -15.80 -1.21
C VAL A 72 14.64 -17.21 -0.60
N PRO A 73 14.28 -18.29 -1.33
CA PRO A 73 14.68 -19.61 -0.89
C PRO A 73 16.21 -19.61 -0.85
N ALA A 74 16.77 -19.88 0.32
CA ALA A 74 18.16 -20.25 0.49
C ALA A 74 18.41 -21.59 -0.24
N LYS A 75 18.45 -21.56 -1.57
CA LYS A 75 18.82 -22.69 -2.42
C LYS A 75 19.74 -22.18 -3.51
N ARG A 76 20.99 -21.92 -3.13
CA ARG A 76 22.19 -22.16 -3.95
C ARG A 76 23.44 -21.75 -3.17
N ALA A 77 23.99 -22.71 -2.45
CA ALA A 77 25.43 -22.84 -2.18
C ALA A 77 25.65 -24.13 -1.37
N ALA A 78 25.69 -25.27 -2.06
CA ALA A 78 26.39 -26.50 -1.65
C ALA A 78 26.49 -27.41 -2.89
#